data_AF-A0A957PTW1-F1
#
_entry.id   AF-A0A957PTW1-F1
#
_cell.length_a   1.000
_cell.length_b   1.000
_cell.length_c   1.000
_cell.angle_alpha   90.00
_cell.angle_beta   90.00
_cell.angle_gamma   90.00
#
_symmetry.space_group_name_H-M   'P 1'
#
loop_
_entity.id
_entity.type
_entity.pdbx_description
1 polymer ?
#
loop_
_entity_poly.entity_id
_entity_poly.type
_entity_poly.pdbx_seq_one_letter_code
_entity_poly.pdbx_strand_id
1 'polypeptide(L)'
;MFNLFKKKEQKVENPATPLRSVYAGNSQLNEWPNGDDNSVQPWSLFIEARSKLKNKQFKEAEKVYRQILSMPGLETRHYMQAWMFMRYFLKVQPAPDTAKRVYCVMVEVATSTGVMGVVGYADYSARSFHSSGGGVTWEKPNDSLNGQIDAMLKAGENAVNAIPLVLVDVLPNPPKQADHILINIATPSGLYHGLGTGDFISNDPYAGPILNAATDLLGALESLKK
;
A
#
# COMPACT_ATOMS: atom_id res chain seq x y z
N MET A 1 29.28 -31.98 26.31
CA MET A 1 28.77 -30.77 26.99
C MET A 1 27.89 -30.04 25.98
N PHE A 2 26.56 -30.14 26.10
CA PHE A 2 25.62 -29.51 25.17
C PHE A 2 25.28 -28.10 25.68
N ASN A 3 25.62 -27.07 24.90
CA ASN A 3 25.07 -25.73 25.10
C ASN A 3 23.63 -25.72 24.56
N LEU A 4 22.66 -26.03 25.43
CA LEU A 4 21.29 -25.55 25.31
C LEU A 4 21.28 -24.04 25.60
N PHE A 5 20.28 -23.32 25.08
CA PHE A 5 20.13 -21.85 25.07
C PHE A 5 20.80 -21.11 23.90
N LYS A 6 20.38 -21.43 22.67
CA LYS A 6 20.25 -20.36 21.66
C LYS A 6 19.08 -19.47 22.09
N LYS A 7 19.39 -18.29 22.64
CA LYS A 7 18.43 -17.20 22.82
C LYS A 7 17.82 -16.95 21.44
N LYS A 8 16.50 -17.14 21.28
CA LYS A 8 15.80 -16.70 20.04
C LYS A 8 16.13 -15.23 19.89
N GLU A 9 16.86 -14.88 18.83
CA GLU A 9 16.95 -13.48 18.40
C GLU A 9 15.52 -13.00 18.26
N GLN A 10 15.12 -12.09 19.14
CA GLN A 10 13.86 -11.41 19.04
C GLN A 10 13.99 -10.58 17.77
N LYS A 11 13.37 -11.06 16.70
CA LYS A 11 13.38 -10.44 15.38
C LYS A 11 12.88 -9.02 15.61
N VAL A 12 13.78 -8.04 15.61
CA VAL A 12 13.40 -6.64 15.70
C VAL A 12 12.61 -6.39 14.42
N GLU A 13 11.28 -6.40 14.55
CA GLU A 13 10.42 -6.03 13.45
C GLU A 13 10.80 -4.60 13.09
N ASN A 14 11.23 -4.41 11.84
CA ASN A 14 11.48 -3.07 11.33
C ASN A 14 10.16 -2.29 11.51
N PRO A 15 10.11 -1.20 12.28
CA PRO A 15 8.89 -0.43 12.51
C PRO A 15 8.29 0.15 11.22
N ALA A 16 9.06 0.17 10.12
CA ALA A 16 8.54 0.44 8.79
C ALA A 16 7.62 -0.69 8.28
N THR A 17 7.83 -1.97 8.64
CA THR A 17 7.02 -3.10 8.13
C THR A 17 5.54 -3.01 8.52
N PRO A 18 5.16 -2.67 9.78
CA PRO A 18 3.76 -2.39 10.11
C PRO A 18 3.18 -1.21 9.33
N LEU A 19 3.92 -0.10 9.22
CA LEU A 19 3.44 1.12 8.58
C LEU A 19 3.32 0.98 7.05
N ARG A 20 4.25 0.29 6.41
CA ARG A 20 4.21 -0.06 4.97
C ARG A 20 2.95 -0.85 4.64
N SER A 21 2.57 -1.79 5.50
CA SER A 21 1.37 -2.60 5.32
C SER A 21 0.11 -1.73 5.35
N VAL A 22 0.05 -0.77 6.28
CA VAL A 22 -1.03 0.24 6.33
C VAL A 22 -1.05 1.09 5.06
N TYR A 23 0.12 1.55 4.60
CA TYR A 23 0.22 2.40 3.42
C TYR A 23 -0.23 1.70 2.13
N ALA A 24 0.06 0.41 1.99
CA ALA A 24 -0.32 -0.39 0.85
C ALA A 24 -1.67 -1.11 1.00
N GLY A 25 -2.48 -0.79 2.04
CA GLY A 25 -3.78 -1.45 2.26
C GLY A 25 -3.65 -2.97 2.38
N ASN A 26 -2.57 -3.41 3.03
CA ASN A 26 -2.15 -4.79 3.18
C ASN A 26 -1.99 -5.17 4.67
N SER A 27 -2.74 -4.49 5.54
CA SER A 27 -2.76 -4.78 6.97
C SER A 27 -3.36 -6.16 7.24
N GLN A 28 -2.98 -6.75 8.37
CA GLN A 28 -3.57 -8.02 8.81
C GLN A 28 -5.02 -7.82 9.27
N LEU A 29 -5.81 -8.91 9.24
CA LEU A 29 -7.24 -8.87 9.55
C LEU A 29 -7.57 -8.22 10.90
N ASN A 30 -6.76 -8.44 11.92
CA ASN A 30 -6.98 -7.91 13.28
C ASN A 30 -6.39 -6.52 13.51
N GLU A 31 -5.62 -5.99 12.55
CA GLU A 31 -4.96 -4.67 12.65
C GLU A 31 -5.72 -3.58 11.89
N TRP A 32 -6.83 -3.93 11.22
CA TRP A 32 -7.64 -2.99 10.45
C TRP A 32 -9.15 -3.18 10.64
N PRO A 33 -9.80 -2.35 11.47
CA PRO A 33 -9.20 -1.48 12.49
C PRO A 33 -8.58 -2.28 13.63
N ASN A 34 -7.63 -1.70 14.36
CA ASN A 34 -7.21 -2.26 15.64
C ASN A 34 -8.33 -2.03 16.68
N GLY A 35 -8.71 -3.07 17.41
CA GLY A 35 -9.82 -3.05 18.36
C GLY A 35 -11.20 -3.29 17.73
N ASP A 36 -12.23 -3.10 18.54
CA ASP A 36 -13.64 -3.40 18.23
C ASP A 36 -14.57 -2.17 18.43
N ASP A 37 -14.02 -0.95 18.42
CA ASP A 37 -14.82 0.28 18.44
C ASP A 37 -15.60 0.44 17.13
N ASN A 38 -16.92 0.29 17.21
CA ASN A 38 -17.85 0.33 16.09
C ASN A 38 -18.62 1.65 15.97
N SER A 39 -18.15 2.72 16.62
CA SER A 39 -18.85 4.00 16.66
C SER A 39 -18.81 4.78 15.34
N VAL A 40 -17.86 4.50 14.45
CA VAL A 40 -17.62 5.29 13.23
C VAL A 40 -17.50 4.40 11.98
N GLN A 41 -18.08 4.86 10.88
CA GLN A 41 -17.92 4.25 9.55
C GLN A 41 -16.61 4.72 8.89
N PRO A 42 -15.89 3.87 8.13
CA PRO A 42 -16.23 2.50 7.76
C PRO A 42 -15.74 1.43 8.77
N TRP A 43 -15.17 1.84 9.91
CA TRP A 43 -14.55 0.94 10.88
C TRP A 43 -15.51 -0.13 11.42
N SER A 44 -16.75 0.26 11.71
CA SER A 44 -17.79 -0.66 12.16
C SER A 44 -18.10 -1.76 11.14
N LEU A 45 -18.06 -1.46 9.83
CA LEU A 45 -18.25 -2.47 8.78
C LEU A 45 -17.06 -3.42 8.69
N PHE A 46 -15.83 -2.95 8.88
CA PHE A 46 -14.68 -3.85 8.95
C PHE A 46 -14.75 -4.79 10.15
N ILE A 47 -15.18 -4.29 11.31
CA ILE A 47 -15.41 -5.10 12.52
C ILE A 47 -16.54 -6.12 12.29
N GLU A 48 -17.64 -5.70 11.65
CA GLU A 48 -18.73 -6.59 11.29
C GLU A 48 -18.24 -7.70 10.35
N ALA A 49 -17.57 -7.35 9.26
CA ALA A 49 -17.05 -8.32 8.30
C ALA A 49 -16.06 -9.30 8.96
N ARG A 50 -15.19 -8.81 9.85
CA ARG A 50 -14.28 -9.64 10.66
C ARG A 50 -15.07 -10.63 11.54
N SER A 51 -16.14 -10.18 12.19
CA SER A 51 -17.02 -11.04 12.99
C SER A 51 -17.71 -12.10 12.13
N LYS A 52 -18.23 -11.73 10.94
CA LYS A 52 -18.79 -12.68 9.97
C LYS A 52 -17.76 -13.72 9.52
N LEU A 53 -16.52 -13.31 9.24
CA LEU A 53 -15.42 -14.22 8.90
C LEU A 53 -15.12 -15.21 10.05
N LYS A 54 -14.99 -14.73 11.29
CA LYS A 54 -14.77 -15.56 12.49
C LYS A 54 -15.87 -16.61 12.65
N ASN A 55 -17.11 -16.24 12.36
CA ASN A 55 -18.29 -17.11 12.42
C ASN A 55 -18.52 -17.93 11.13
N LYS A 56 -17.56 -17.94 10.19
CA LYS A 56 -17.65 -18.66 8.89
C LYS A 56 -18.84 -18.24 8.02
N GLN A 57 -19.37 -17.04 8.23
CA GLN A 57 -20.48 -16.44 7.46
C GLN A 57 -19.93 -15.72 6.23
N PHE A 58 -19.25 -16.45 5.33
CA PHE A 58 -18.47 -15.87 4.22
C PHE A 58 -19.29 -15.00 3.26
N LYS A 59 -20.50 -15.42 2.89
CA LYS A 59 -21.38 -14.63 2.01
C LYS A 59 -21.82 -13.31 2.65
N GLU A 60 -22.06 -13.32 3.97
CA GLU A 60 -22.42 -12.09 4.69
C GLU A 60 -21.21 -11.18 4.86
N ALA A 61 -20.02 -11.73 5.12
CA ALA A 61 -18.77 -10.97 5.13
C ALA A 61 -18.53 -10.29 3.77
N GLU A 62 -18.76 -11.00 2.67
CA GLU A 62 -18.63 -10.44 1.32
C GLU A 62 -19.56 -9.25 1.10
N LYS A 63 -20.83 -9.36 1.49
CA LYS A 63 -21.80 -8.26 1.38
C LYS A 63 -21.34 -7.01 2.14
N VAL A 64 -20.81 -7.19 3.35
CA VAL A 64 -20.30 -6.09 4.17
C VAL A 64 -19.09 -5.42 3.51
N TYR A 65 -18.14 -6.19 2.97
CA TYR A 65 -17.03 -5.60 2.21
C TYR A 65 -17.48 -4.87 0.95
N ARG A 66 -18.48 -5.40 0.22
CA ARG A 66 -19.06 -4.72 -0.94
C ARG A 66 -19.77 -3.42 -0.56
N GLN A 67 -20.36 -3.35 0.63
CA GLN A 67 -20.90 -2.10 1.16
C GLN A 67 -19.79 -1.06 1.33
N ILE A 68 -18.66 -1.41 1.94
CA ILE A 68 -17.49 -0.51 2.06
C ILE A 68 -17.04 -0.03 0.66
N LEU A 69 -16.93 -0.94 -0.30
CA LEU A 69 -16.54 -0.61 -1.68
C LEU A 69 -17.52 0.31 -2.41
N SER A 70 -18.77 0.39 -1.94
CA SER A 70 -19.83 1.23 -2.52
C SER A 70 -19.98 2.58 -1.82
N MET A 71 -19.30 2.80 -0.69
CA MET A 71 -19.34 4.08 0.03
C MET A 71 -18.51 5.12 -0.72
N PRO A 72 -19.06 6.29 -1.06
CA PRO A 72 -18.29 7.36 -1.68
C PRO A 72 -17.41 8.08 -0.65
N GLY A 73 -16.27 8.60 -1.10
CA GLY A 73 -15.44 9.52 -0.31
C GLY A 73 -14.67 8.89 0.85
N LEU A 74 -14.51 7.57 0.90
CA LEU A 74 -13.61 6.95 1.87
C LEU A 74 -12.15 7.20 1.47
N GLU A 75 -11.26 7.19 2.46
CA GLU A 75 -9.82 7.10 2.17
C GLU A 75 -9.53 5.84 1.36
N THR A 76 -8.62 5.99 0.40
CA THR A 76 -8.21 4.98 -0.57
C THR A 76 -7.80 3.66 0.07
N ARG A 77 -7.14 3.73 1.23
CA ARG A 77 -6.69 2.56 2.00
C ARG A 77 -7.86 1.67 2.45
N HIS A 78 -9.04 2.23 2.71
CA HIS A 78 -10.22 1.44 3.04
C HIS A 78 -10.64 0.56 1.86
N TYR A 79 -10.67 1.10 0.64
CA TYR A 79 -10.99 0.30 -0.55
C TYR A 79 -9.96 -0.79 -0.80
N MET A 80 -8.67 -0.44 -0.70
CA MET A 80 -7.56 -1.39 -0.88
C MET A 80 -7.64 -2.55 0.12
N GLN A 81 -7.89 -2.24 1.40
CA GLN A 81 -7.97 -3.24 2.44
C GLN A 81 -9.21 -4.15 2.28
N ALA A 82 -10.37 -3.60 1.89
CA ALA A 82 -11.56 -4.39 1.62
C ALA A 82 -11.31 -5.38 0.48
N TRP A 83 -10.68 -4.94 -0.62
CA TRP A 83 -10.29 -5.83 -1.71
C TRP A 83 -9.30 -6.91 -1.28
N MET A 84 -8.27 -6.55 -0.49
CA MET A 84 -7.31 -7.51 0.06
C MET A 84 -8.01 -8.61 0.87
N PHE A 85 -8.93 -8.23 1.76
CA PHE A 85 -9.68 -9.20 2.56
C PHE A 85 -10.62 -10.07 1.72
N MET A 86 -11.31 -9.50 0.74
CA MET A 86 -12.17 -10.26 -0.17
C MET A 86 -11.37 -11.30 -0.98
N ARG A 87 -10.22 -10.93 -1.54
CA ARG A 87 -9.38 -11.88 -2.27
C ARG A 87 -8.78 -12.93 -1.35
N TYR A 88 -8.19 -12.51 -0.24
CA TYR A 88 -7.42 -13.40 0.62
C TYR A 88 -8.33 -14.39 1.38
N PHE A 89 -9.41 -13.91 2.01
CA PHE A 89 -10.27 -14.73 2.87
C PHE A 89 -11.49 -15.32 2.17
N LEU A 90 -12.03 -14.64 1.15
CA LEU A 90 -13.26 -15.05 0.47
C LEU A 90 -13.02 -15.60 -0.94
N LYS A 91 -11.80 -15.48 -1.47
CA LYS A 91 -11.42 -15.89 -2.84
C LYS A 91 -12.25 -15.19 -3.92
N VAL A 92 -12.75 -13.98 -3.62
CA VAL A 92 -13.52 -13.16 -4.54
C VAL A 92 -12.57 -12.29 -5.35
N GLN A 93 -12.67 -12.36 -6.67
CA GLN A 93 -11.91 -11.54 -7.59
C GLN A 93 -12.71 -10.30 -8.04
N PRO A 94 -12.06 -9.16 -8.31
CA PRO A 94 -12.72 -8.01 -8.90
C PRO A 94 -13.21 -8.29 -10.32
N ALA A 95 -14.18 -7.51 -10.78
CA ALA A 95 -14.61 -7.54 -12.17
C ALA A 95 -13.50 -6.97 -13.09
N PRO A 96 -13.41 -7.38 -14.38
CA PRO A 96 -12.31 -6.99 -15.26
C PRO A 96 -12.10 -5.48 -15.41
N ASP A 97 -13.18 -4.71 -15.42
CA ASP A 97 -13.21 -3.24 -15.52
C ASP A 97 -12.64 -2.53 -14.28
N THR A 98 -12.70 -3.18 -13.13
CA THR A 98 -12.18 -2.65 -11.86
C THR A 98 -10.83 -3.26 -11.49
N ALA A 99 -10.51 -4.46 -11.97
CA ALA A 99 -9.36 -5.26 -11.56
C ALA A 99 -8.03 -4.51 -11.59
N LYS A 100 -7.82 -3.65 -12.60
CA LYS A 100 -6.60 -2.88 -12.82
C LYS A 100 -6.68 -1.41 -12.38
N ARG A 101 -7.78 -0.99 -11.76
CA ARG A 101 -7.88 0.38 -11.23
C ARG A 101 -6.75 0.61 -10.22
N VAL A 102 -5.93 1.63 -10.46
CA VAL A 102 -4.85 2.01 -9.55
C VAL A 102 -5.43 2.81 -8.40
N TYR A 103 -5.24 2.31 -7.18
CA TYR A 103 -5.58 3.04 -5.97
C TYR A 103 -4.36 3.77 -5.40
N CYS A 104 -3.20 3.15 -5.46
CA CYS A 104 -2.00 3.65 -4.81
C CYS A 104 -0.77 3.24 -5.60
N VAL A 105 0.21 4.13 -5.65
CA VAL A 105 1.57 3.81 -6.07
C VAL A 105 2.51 4.15 -4.92
N MET A 106 3.36 3.19 -4.55
CA MET A 106 4.35 3.32 -3.49
C MET A 106 5.72 3.02 -4.08
N VAL A 107 6.65 3.96 -3.92
CA VAL A 107 8.04 3.81 -4.35
C VAL A 107 8.94 3.89 -3.14
N GLU A 108 9.80 2.89 -2.99
CA GLU A 108 10.68 2.72 -1.85
C GLU A 108 12.11 2.59 -2.33
N VAL A 109 13.03 3.29 -1.68
CA VAL A 109 14.46 3.28 -2.01
C VAL A 109 15.24 2.82 -0.78
N ALA A 110 16.08 1.80 -0.98
CA ALA A 110 17.02 1.37 0.03
C ALA A 110 18.20 2.34 0.12
N THR A 111 18.44 2.81 1.35
CA THR A 111 19.54 3.69 1.74
C THR A 111 20.51 2.92 2.64
N SER A 112 21.65 3.53 2.96
CA SER A 112 22.61 2.95 3.91
C SER A 112 22.05 2.81 5.34
N THR A 113 21.00 3.54 5.69
CA THR A 113 20.41 3.60 7.04
C THR A 113 19.04 2.95 7.15
N GLY A 114 18.49 2.41 6.05
CA GLY A 114 17.15 1.81 6.03
C GLY A 114 16.41 2.12 4.74
N VAL A 115 15.08 2.18 4.78
CA VAL A 115 14.25 2.47 3.60
C VAL A 115 13.53 3.79 3.77
N MET A 116 13.53 4.59 2.71
CA MET A 116 12.65 5.74 2.57
C MET A 116 11.71 5.53 1.40
N GLY A 117 10.62 6.28 1.35
CA GLY A 117 9.69 6.16 0.25
C GLY A 117 8.63 7.23 0.23
N VAL A 118 7.87 7.20 -0.85
CA VAL A 118 6.75 8.08 -1.12
C VAL A 118 5.56 7.26 -1.62
N VAL A 119 4.37 7.69 -1.22
CA VAL A 119 3.11 7.04 -1.56
C VAL A 119 2.12 8.09 -2.03
N GLY A 120 1.52 7.87 -3.20
CA GLY A 120 0.42 8.67 -3.74
C GLY A 120 -0.86 7.85 -3.81
N TYR A 121 -1.99 8.45 -3.43
CA TYR A 121 -3.29 7.79 -3.33
C TYR A 121 -4.35 8.43 -4.25
N ALA A 122 -5.31 7.63 -4.70
CA ALA A 122 -6.39 8.05 -5.60
C ALA A 122 -7.39 9.06 -4.98
N ASP A 123 -7.34 9.28 -3.67
CA ASP A 123 -8.10 10.31 -2.96
C ASP A 123 -7.33 11.64 -2.84
N TYR A 124 -6.19 11.77 -3.51
CA TYR A 124 -5.27 12.91 -3.46
C TYR A 124 -4.58 13.13 -2.10
N SER A 125 -4.61 12.13 -1.22
CA SER A 125 -3.67 12.07 -0.10
C SER A 125 -2.29 11.57 -0.57
N ALA A 126 -1.25 11.90 0.19
CA ALA A 126 0.10 11.44 -0.08
C ALA A 126 0.92 11.33 1.22
N ARG A 127 1.93 10.45 1.21
CA ARG A 127 2.79 10.23 2.38
C ARG A 127 4.24 10.06 1.96
N SER A 128 5.16 10.63 2.73
CA SER A 128 6.58 10.28 2.69
C SER A 128 6.99 9.63 4.00
N PHE A 129 8.03 8.79 3.96
CA PHE A 129 8.67 8.26 5.15
C PHE A 129 10.18 8.15 4.91
N HIS A 130 10.98 8.40 5.95
CA HIS A 130 12.44 8.40 5.85
C HIS A 130 13.05 7.29 6.69
N SER A 131 14.23 6.81 6.26
CA SER A 131 14.99 5.79 6.98
C SER A 131 15.45 6.24 8.37
N SER A 132 15.65 7.54 8.57
CA SER A 132 15.94 8.17 9.87
C SER A 132 14.71 8.26 10.80
N GLY A 133 13.52 7.85 10.33
CA GLY A 133 12.25 8.14 10.97
C GLY A 133 11.63 9.46 10.50
N GLY A 134 10.34 9.62 10.79
CA GLY A 134 9.54 10.76 10.34
C GLY A 134 9.05 10.64 8.90
N GLY A 135 8.45 11.72 8.40
CA GLY A 135 7.77 11.76 7.10
C GLY A 135 6.78 12.91 7.02
N VAL A 136 6.20 13.10 5.83
CA VAL A 136 5.07 14.02 5.62
C VAL A 136 3.80 13.20 5.47
N THR A 137 2.72 13.67 6.08
CA THR A 137 1.37 13.20 5.81
C THR A 137 0.58 14.35 5.20
N TRP A 138 0.17 14.18 3.95
CA TRP A 138 -0.65 15.12 3.20
C TRP A 138 -2.06 14.56 3.08
N GLU A 139 -3.01 15.14 3.83
CA GLU A 139 -4.43 14.75 3.83
C GLU A 139 -5.27 15.73 2.98
N LYS A 140 -4.75 16.10 1.81
CA LYS A 140 -5.40 16.99 0.84
C LYS A 140 -6.04 18.26 1.45
N PRO A 141 -5.29 19.10 2.19
CA PRO A 141 -5.83 20.38 2.69
C PRO A 141 -6.19 21.37 1.58
N ASN A 142 -5.64 21.18 0.38
CA ASN A 142 -5.98 21.89 -0.86
C ASN A 142 -5.48 21.08 -2.08
N ASP A 143 -5.61 21.62 -3.29
CA ASP A 143 -5.32 20.92 -4.54
C ASP A 143 -3.87 21.07 -5.04
N SER A 144 -2.96 21.64 -4.26
CA SER A 144 -1.61 22.01 -4.73
C SER A 144 -0.73 20.83 -5.15
N LEU A 145 -1.00 19.63 -4.64
CA LEU A 145 -0.27 18.40 -4.99
C LEU A 145 -1.03 17.47 -5.95
N ASN A 146 -2.24 17.85 -6.40
CA ASN A 146 -3.07 16.96 -7.22
C ASN A 146 -2.34 16.56 -8.51
N GLY A 147 -1.63 17.50 -9.16
CA GLY A 147 -0.90 17.22 -10.39
C GLY A 147 0.22 16.20 -10.23
N GLN A 148 0.99 16.27 -9.14
CA GLN A 148 2.07 15.32 -8.85
C GLN A 148 1.51 13.93 -8.51
N ILE A 149 0.42 13.88 -7.74
CA ILE A 149 -0.26 12.63 -7.41
C ILE A 149 -0.86 11.99 -8.67
N ASP A 150 -1.57 12.76 -9.49
CA ASP A 150 -2.13 12.30 -10.77
C ASP A 150 -1.04 11.76 -11.70
N ALA A 151 0.10 12.45 -11.81
CA ALA A 151 1.23 11.99 -12.62
C ALA A 151 1.76 10.63 -12.14
N MET A 152 1.91 10.45 -10.83
CA MET A 152 2.39 9.21 -10.24
C MET A 152 1.39 8.06 -10.43
N LEU A 153 0.10 8.29 -10.18
CA LEU A 153 -0.96 7.31 -10.41
C LEU A 153 -1.06 6.95 -11.89
N LYS A 154 -0.96 7.93 -12.79
CA LYS A 154 -1.04 7.71 -14.24
C LYS A 154 0.12 6.87 -14.76
N ALA A 155 1.33 7.10 -14.26
CA ALA A 155 2.47 6.26 -14.57
C ALA A 155 2.24 4.81 -14.10
N GLY A 156 1.65 4.64 -12.90
CA GLY A 156 1.23 3.34 -12.38
C GLY A 156 0.18 2.65 -13.28
N GLU A 157 -0.83 3.39 -13.73
CA GLU A 157 -1.86 2.88 -14.66
C GLU A 157 -1.25 2.37 -15.96
N ASN A 158 -0.31 3.12 -16.54
CA ASN A 158 0.37 2.74 -17.76
C ASN A 158 1.14 1.42 -17.56
N ALA A 159 1.86 1.28 -16.44
CA ALA A 159 2.62 0.07 -16.12
C ALA A 159 1.72 -1.18 -15.93
N VAL A 160 0.63 -1.08 -15.15
CA VAL A 160 -0.27 -2.23 -14.92
C VAL A 160 -1.03 -2.67 -16.18
N ASN A 161 -1.21 -1.76 -17.14
CA ASN A 161 -1.84 -2.07 -18.41
C ASN A 161 -0.87 -2.71 -19.41
N ALA A 162 0.41 -2.33 -19.38
CA ALA A 162 1.41 -2.81 -20.31
C ALA A 162 2.04 -4.16 -19.93
N ILE A 163 2.19 -4.44 -18.63
CA ILE A 163 2.99 -5.58 -18.19
C ILE A 163 2.08 -6.76 -17.79
N PRO A 164 2.29 -7.98 -18.32
CA PRO A 164 1.64 -9.19 -17.83
C PRO A 164 2.29 -9.59 -16.50
N LEU A 165 1.92 -8.92 -15.42
CA LEU A 165 2.66 -8.98 -14.15
C LEU A 165 2.28 -10.15 -13.25
N VAL A 166 3.27 -10.47 -12.40
CA VAL A 166 3.13 -11.29 -11.19
C VAL A 166 2.28 -10.54 -10.18
N LEU A 167 1.10 -11.07 -9.90
CA LEU A 167 0.14 -10.56 -8.94
C LEU A 167 0.43 -11.18 -7.57
N VAL A 168 0.63 -10.35 -6.54
CA VAL A 168 0.77 -10.84 -5.16
C VAL A 168 -0.28 -10.23 -4.24
N ASP A 169 -0.76 -11.04 -3.29
CA ASP A 169 -1.71 -10.58 -2.27
C ASP A 169 -1.02 -10.01 -1.03
N VAL A 170 0.29 -10.25 -0.88
CA VAL A 170 1.09 -9.82 0.27
C VAL A 170 2.15 -8.84 -0.20
N LEU A 171 2.28 -7.72 0.50
CA LEU A 171 3.27 -6.70 0.21
C LEU A 171 4.68 -7.30 0.25
N PRO A 172 5.49 -7.15 -0.81
CA PRO A 172 6.87 -7.58 -0.81
C PRO A 172 7.68 -6.97 0.34
N ASN A 173 8.69 -7.69 0.79
CA ASN A 173 9.66 -7.18 1.75
C ASN A 173 10.36 -5.94 1.18
N PRO A 174 10.74 -4.97 2.04
CA PRO A 174 11.41 -3.76 1.57
C PRO A 174 12.76 -4.10 0.91
N PRO A 175 13.25 -3.25 -0.02
CA PRO A 175 14.55 -3.45 -0.64
C PRO A 175 15.65 -3.41 0.43
N LYS A 176 16.62 -4.34 0.35
CA LYS A 176 17.69 -4.49 1.35
C LYS A 176 19.04 -3.96 0.87
N GLN A 177 19.27 -3.98 -0.42
CA GLN A 177 20.54 -3.57 -1.03
C GLN A 177 20.44 -2.08 -1.34
N ALA A 178 21.45 -1.30 -0.94
CA ALA A 178 21.52 0.11 -1.30
C ALA A 178 21.32 0.28 -2.82
N ASP A 179 20.71 1.40 -3.21
CA ASP A 179 20.32 1.71 -4.59
C ASP A 179 19.22 0.81 -5.19
N HIS A 180 18.69 -0.17 -4.45
CA HIS A 180 17.50 -0.88 -4.92
C HIS A 180 16.22 -0.09 -4.66
N ILE A 181 15.38 -0.10 -5.68
CA ILE A 181 14.08 0.55 -5.69
C ILE A 181 13.02 -0.54 -5.79
N LEU A 182 12.03 -0.48 -4.89
CA LEU A 182 10.83 -1.29 -4.93
C LEU A 182 9.64 -0.40 -5.28
N ILE A 183 8.98 -0.72 -6.38
CA ILE A 183 7.71 -0.10 -6.78
C ILE A 183 6.59 -1.08 -6.45
N ASN A 184 5.56 -0.61 -5.76
CA ASN A 184 4.31 -1.33 -5.54
C ASN A 184 3.14 -0.49 -6.08
N ILE A 185 2.28 -1.11 -6.88
CA ILE A 185 1.05 -0.50 -7.41
C ILE A 185 -0.12 -1.34 -6.90
N ALA A 186 -0.98 -0.73 -6.10
CA ALA A 186 -2.11 -1.42 -5.50
C ALA A 186 -3.38 -1.27 -6.35
N THR A 187 -4.01 -2.41 -6.64
CA THR A 187 -5.25 -2.50 -7.41
C THR A 187 -6.25 -3.46 -6.74
N PRO A 188 -7.53 -3.47 -7.15
CA PRO A 188 -8.49 -4.48 -6.72
C PRO A 188 -8.05 -5.92 -6.94
N SER A 189 -7.24 -6.21 -7.95
CA SER A 189 -6.80 -7.58 -8.23
C SER A 189 -5.62 -8.00 -7.35
N GLY A 190 -4.85 -7.05 -6.82
CA GLY A 190 -3.66 -7.35 -6.02
C GLY A 190 -2.62 -6.26 -6.13
N LEU A 191 -1.43 -6.59 -5.65
CA LEU A 191 -0.25 -5.74 -5.76
C LEU A 191 0.54 -6.15 -6.99
N TYR A 192 0.81 -5.16 -7.83
CA TYR A 192 1.80 -5.23 -8.89
C TYR A 192 3.11 -4.70 -8.33
N HIS A 193 4.23 -5.37 -8.59
CA HIS A 193 5.51 -4.94 -8.05
C HIS A 193 6.67 -5.08 -9.03
N GLY A 194 7.66 -4.21 -8.86
CA GLY A 194 8.95 -4.24 -9.57
C GLY A 194 10.08 -3.93 -8.60
N LEU A 195 11.18 -4.68 -8.69
CA LEU A 195 12.38 -4.51 -7.86
C LEU A 195 13.61 -4.49 -8.76
N GLY A 196 14.46 -3.48 -8.62
CA GLY A 196 15.70 -3.37 -9.39
C GLY A 196 16.61 -2.28 -8.83
N THR A 197 17.80 -2.13 -9.41
CA THR A 197 18.70 -1.01 -9.12
C THR A 197 18.12 0.31 -9.63
N GLY A 198 18.61 1.44 -9.11
CA GLY A 198 18.22 2.77 -9.57
C GLY A 198 18.37 2.92 -11.07
N ASP A 199 19.55 2.55 -11.59
CA ASP A 199 19.86 2.57 -13.03
C ASP A 199 18.92 1.69 -13.86
N PHE A 200 18.58 0.49 -13.38
CA PHE A 200 17.68 -0.40 -14.11
C PHE A 200 16.27 0.18 -14.17
N ILE A 201 15.76 0.64 -13.03
CA ILE A 201 14.40 1.19 -12.92
C ILE A 201 14.28 2.50 -13.70
N SER A 202 15.28 3.38 -13.65
CA SER A 202 15.23 4.66 -14.36
C SER A 202 15.20 4.51 -15.88
N ASN A 203 15.81 3.46 -16.41
CA ASN A 203 15.88 3.18 -17.85
C ASN A 203 14.71 2.31 -18.35
N ASP A 204 13.91 1.73 -17.47
CA ASP A 204 12.75 0.92 -17.85
C ASP A 204 11.61 1.83 -18.37
N PRO A 205 10.98 1.51 -19.52
CA PRO A 205 9.97 2.38 -20.14
C PRO A 205 8.68 2.53 -19.33
N TYR A 206 8.43 1.66 -18.35
CA TYR A 206 7.23 1.69 -17.50
C TYR A 206 7.54 2.04 -16.05
N ALA A 207 8.68 1.59 -15.52
CA ALA A 207 9.11 1.87 -14.15
C ALA A 207 9.80 3.25 -14.02
N GLY A 208 10.54 3.69 -15.04
CA GLY A 208 11.22 4.99 -15.05
C GLY A 208 10.26 6.18 -14.89
N PRO A 209 9.15 6.24 -15.65
CA PRO A 209 8.12 7.26 -15.46
C PRO A 209 7.52 7.29 -14.05
N ILE A 210 7.36 6.11 -13.41
CA ILE A 210 6.88 6.03 -12.02
C ILE A 210 7.92 6.63 -11.07
N LEU A 211 9.20 6.28 -11.24
CA LEU A 211 10.28 6.81 -10.40
C LEU A 211 10.42 8.34 -10.52
N ASN A 212 10.30 8.88 -11.73
CA ASN A 212 10.36 10.32 -11.97
C ASN A 212 9.21 11.05 -11.26
N ALA A 213 7.96 10.59 -11.46
CA ALA A 213 6.79 11.19 -10.81
C ALA A 213 6.85 11.04 -9.28
N ALA A 214 7.38 9.93 -8.78
CA ALA A 214 7.60 9.73 -7.34
C ALA A 214 8.62 10.72 -6.77
N THR A 215 9.72 10.96 -7.49
CA THR A 215 10.74 11.95 -7.12
C THR A 215 10.13 13.35 -7.04
N ASP A 216 9.31 13.73 -8.02
CA ASP A 216 8.62 15.02 -8.06
C ASP A 216 7.64 15.18 -6.88
N LEU A 217 6.83 14.16 -6.60
CA LEU A 217 5.91 14.17 -5.47
C LEU A 217 6.66 14.26 -4.13
N LEU A 218 7.75 13.51 -3.97
CA LEU A 218 8.58 13.57 -2.78
C LEU A 218 9.16 14.97 -2.59
N GLY A 219 9.74 15.56 -3.64
CA GLY A 219 10.27 16.93 -3.58
C GLY A 219 9.21 17.96 -3.18
N ALA A 220 7.99 17.81 -3.70
CA ALA A 220 6.86 18.67 -3.35
C ALA A 220 6.44 18.50 -1.88
N LEU A 221 6.34 17.26 -1.38
CA LEU A 221 6.04 16.99 0.04
C LEU A 221 7.10 17.55 0.98
N GLU A 222 8.39 17.36 0.66
CA GLU A 222 9.49 17.88 1.49
C GLU A 222 9.53 19.41 1.52
N SER A 223 9.05 20.08 0.48
CA SER A 223 8.94 21.54 0.46
C SER A 223 7.91 22.10 1.45
N LEU A 224 6.95 21.27 1.91
CA LEU A 224 5.94 21.66 2.90
C LEU A 224 6.48 21.74 4.34
N LYS A 225 7.66 21.17 4.62
CA LYS A 225 8.29 21.20 5.95
C LYS A 225 8.92 22.56 6.29
N LYS A 226 8.90 23.51 5.36
CA LYS A 226 9.54 24.84 5.48
C LYS A 226 8.68 25.83 6.25
#